data_AF-A0A852S5S5-F1
#
_entry.id   AF-A0A852S5S5-F1
#
_cell.length_a   1.000
_cell.length_b   1.000
_cell.length_c   1.000
_cell.angle_alpha   90.00
_cell.angle_beta   90.00
_cell.angle_gamma   90.00
#
_symmetry.space_group_name_H-M   'P 1'
#
loop_
_entity.id
_entity.type
_entity.pdbx_description
1 polymer ?
#
loop_
_entity_poly.entity_id
_entity_poly.type
_entity_poly.pdbx_seq_one_letter_code
_entity_poly.pdbx_strand_id
1 'polypeptide(L)' 'MRSRVSAESDCFAHDIGIRRFVEDDHTIVRWTDVEDRGGHFAALEEPETLVSDIREFLRALR' A
#
# COMPACT_ATOMS: atom_id res chain seq x y z
N MET A 1 18.28 3.85 -5.85
CA MET A 1 17.98 4.28 -7.24
C MET A 1 16.48 4.05 -7.43
N ARG A 2 15.66 5.10 -7.44
CA ARG A 2 14.20 4.96 -7.36
C ARG A 2 13.62 4.26 -8.59
N SER A 3 12.68 3.35 -8.38
CA SER A 3 11.90 2.65 -9.42
C SER A 3 11.34 3.62 -10.47
N ARG A 4 11.37 3.23 -11.75
CA ARG A 4 10.70 3.96 -12.85
C ARG A 4 9.20 3.64 -12.99
N VAL A 5 8.72 2.66 -12.22
CA VAL A 5 7.32 2.23 -12.20
C VAL A 5 6.64 2.80 -10.96
N SER A 6 5.47 3.39 -11.15
CA SER A 6 4.60 3.88 -10.08
C SER A 6 4.14 2.73 -9.19
N ALA A 7 4.29 2.90 -7.89
CA ALA A 7 3.93 1.89 -6.90
C ALA A 7 2.92 2.45 -5.87
N GLU A 8 2.12 1.55 -5.34
CA GLU A 8 1.20 1.74 -4.23
C GLU A 8 1.69 0.93 -3.03
N SER A 9 1.41 1.40 -1.82
CA SER A 9 1.69 0.69 -0.58
C SER A 9 0.58 0.94 0.44
N ASP A 10 0.13 -0.14 1.08
CA ASP A 10 -0.76 -0.11 2.24
C ASP A 10 0.04 -0.31 3.53
N CYS A 11 -0.34 0.39 4.61
CA CYS A 11 0.22 0.19 5.95
C CYS A 11 -0.89 -0.05 6.95
N PHE A 12 -1.04 -1.31 7.35
CA PHE A 12 -2.06 -1.75 8.30
C PHE A 12 -1.60 -1.60 9.75
N ALA A 13 -2.56 -1.50 10.66
CA ALA A 13 -2.38 -1.14 12.07
C ALA A 13 -1.30 -1.95 12.81
N HIS A 14 -1.23 -3.25 12.53
CA HIS A 14 -0.28 -4.17 13.14
C HIS A 14 0.95 -4.47 12.27
N ASP A 15 1.12 -3.77 11.14
CA ASP A 15 2.31 -3.84 10.30
C ASP A 15 3.20 -2.61 10.52
N ILE A 16 4.51 -2.81 10.54
CA ILE A 16 5.47 -1.72 10.75
C ILE A 16 5.98 -1.26 9.38
N GLY A 17 5.17 -0.44 8.72
CA GLY A 17 5.56 0.26 7.51
C GLY A 17 6.13 1.65 7.82
N ILE A 18 7.40 1.88 7.49
CA ILE A 18 8.01 3.22 7.58
C ILE A 18 8.13 3.79 6.18
N ARG A 19 7.21 4.69 5.84
CA ARG A 19 7.09 5.32 4.51
C ARG A 19 8.42 5.79 3.93
N ARG A 20 9.27 6.40 4.75
CA ARG A 20 10.57 6.92 4.34
C ARG A 20 11.46 5.87 3.67
N PHE A 21 11.48 4.65 4.19
CA PHE A 21 12.33 3.59 3.63
C PHE A 21 11.77 3.06 2.31
N VAL A 22 10.44 2.99 2.18
CA VAL A 22 9.79 2.55 0.94
C VAL A 22 9.98 3.58 -0.19
N GLU A 23 9.89 4.88 0.14
CA GLU A 23 10.07 5.94 -0.85
C GLU A 23 11.51 6.03 -1.38
N ASP A 24 12.52 5.59 -0.62
CA ASP A 24 13.92 5.65 -1.08
C ASP A 24 14.19 4.70 -2.27
N ASP A 25 13.46 3.59 -2.34
CA ASP A 25 13.61 2.57 -3.39
C ASP A 25 12.49 2.62 -4.45
N HIS A 26 11.31 3.14 -4.11
CA HIS A 26 10.14 3.12 -4.98
C HIS A 26 9.58 4.52 -5.29
N THR A 27 9.00 4.67 -6.49
CA THR A 27 8.18 5.84 -6.82
C THR A 27 6.77 5.60 -6.31
N ILE A 28 6.56 5.87 -5.02
CA ILE A 28 5.27 5.72 -4.35
C ILE A 28 4.36 6.88 -4.75
N VAL A 29 3.26 6.57 -5.44
CA VAL A 29 2.27 7.58 -5.89
C VAL A 29 0.97 7.52 -5.10
N ARG A 30 0.74 6.42 -4.37
CA ARG A 30 -0.38 6.22 -3.46
C ARG A 30 0.11 5.51 -2.21
N TRP A 31 -0.35 6.00 -1.06
CA TRP A 31 -0.04 5.46 0.25
C TRP A 31 -1.30 5.48 1.09
N THR A 32 -1.69 4.32 1.61
CA THR A 32 -2.92 4.15 2.37
C THR A 32 -2.57 3.67 3.77
N ASP A 33 -2.89 4.48 4.78
CA ASP A 33 -2.76 4.10 6.19
C ASP A 33 -4.10 3.50 6.69
N VAL A 34 -4.05 2.27 7.20
CA VAL A 34 -5.20 1.57 7.78
C VAL A 34 -4.94 1.41 9.28
N GLU A 35 -5.41 2.38 10.06
CA GLU A 35 -4.96 2.60 11.44
C GLU A 35 -5.49 1.61 12.49
N ASP A 36 -6.67 1.00 12.27
CA ASP A 36 -7.40 0.26 13.32
C ASP A 36 -7.60 -1.25 13.06
N ARG A 37 -7.18 -1.76 11.90
CA ARG A 37 -7.49 -3.14 11.48
C ARG A 37 -6.43 -3.72 10.55
N GLY A 38 -6.41 -5.06 10.44
CA GLY A 38 -5.45 -5.80 9.63
C GLY A 38 -4.03 -5.83 10.21
N GLY A 39 -3.12 -6.44 9.45
CA GLY A 39 -1.74 -6.66 9.83
C GLY A 39 -0.94 -7.23 8.66
N HIS A 40 0.11 -7.99 8.97
CA HIS A 40 1.03 -8.53 7.98
C HIS A 40 0.34 -9.38 6.90
N PHE A 41 -0.79 -10.02 7.22
CA PHE A 41 -1.55 -10.84 6.28
C PHE A 41 -2.79 -10.09 5.78
N ALA A 42 -2.63 -8.84 5.32
CA ALA A 42 -3.71 -7.99 4.80
C ALA A 42 -4.67 -8.71 3.83
N ALA A 43 -4.16 -9.59 2.96
CA ALA A 43 -4.98 -10.36 2.03
C ALA A 43 -5.91 -11.40 2.70
N LEU A 44 -5.59 -11.83 3.92
CA LEU A 44 -6.42 -12.75 4.72
C LEU A 44 -7.24 -12.01 5.78
N GLU A 45 -6.67 -10.94 6.35
CA GLU A 45 -7.28 -10.19 7.45
C GLU A 45 -8.29 -9.16 6.95
N GLU A 46 -7.99 -8.46 5.84
CA GLU A 46 -8.81 -7.37 5.29
C GLU A 46 -8.94 -7.46 3.75
N PRO A 47 -9.43 -8.60 3.20
CA PRO A 47 -9.42 -8.85 1.76
C PRO A 47 -10.22 -7.83 0.96
N GLU A 48 -11.37 -7.37 1.45
CA GLU A 48 -12.20 -6.38 0.75
C GLU A 48 -11.50 -5.02 0.68
N THR A 49 -10.87 -4.60 1.78
CA THR A 49 -10.13 -3.33 1.87
C THR A 49 -8.98 -3.35 0.87
N LEU A 50 -8.14 -4.40 0.90
CA LEU A 50 -7.00 -4.56 0.00
C LEU A 50 -7.43 -4.60 -1.48
N VAL A 51 -8.48 -5.37 -1.81
CA VAL A 51 -8.98 -5.48 -3.19
C VAL A 51 -9.55 -4.15 -3.68
N SER A 52 -10.21 -3.38 -2.81
CA SER A 52 -10.73 -2.06 -3.16
C SER A 52 -9.59 -1.09 -3.50
N ASP A 53 -8.55 -1.02 -2.66
CA ASP A 53 -7.43 -0.09 -2.85
C ASP A 53 -6.70 -0.36 -4.17
N ILE A 54 -6.32 -1.62 -4.41
CA ILE A 54 -5.68 -2.07 -5.65
C ILE A 54 -6.54 -1.71 -6.87
N ARG A 55 -7.87 -1.89 -6.80
CA ARG A 55 -8.77 -1.56 -7.93
C ARG A 55 -8.81 -0.06 -8.19
N GLU A 56 -8.81 0.76 -7.15
CA GLU A 56 -8.79 2.22 -7.30
C GLU A 56 -7.47 2.70 -7.91
N PHE A 57 -6.35 2.19 -7.43
CA PHE A 57 -5.03 2.50 -7.99
C PHE A 57 -4.94 2.15 -9.47
N LEU A 58 -5.30 0.91 -9.84
CA LEU A 58 -5.24 0.47 -11.22
C LEU A 58 -6.22 1.22 -12.14
N ARG A 59 -7.34 1.73 -11.61
CA ARG A 59 -8.24 2.61 -12.36
C ARG A 59 -7.62 3.97 -12.65
N ALA A 60 -6.86 4.53 -11.70
CA ALA A 60 -6.17 5.81 -11.88
C ALA A 60 -4.98 5.75 -12.86
N LEU A 61 -4.48 4.55 -13.17
CA LEU A 61 -3.37 4.31 -14.10
C LEU A 61 -3.81 3.98 -15.54
N ARG A 62 -5.11 3.86 -15.80
CA ARG A 62 -5.65 3.70 -17.17
C ARG A 62 -5.79 5.04 -17.86
#